data_AF-A0A976EC31-F1
#
_entry.id   AF-A0A976EC31-F1
#
_cell.length_a   1.000
_cell.length_b   1.000
_cell.length_c   1.000
_cell.angle_alpha   90.00
_cell.angle_beta   90.00
_cell.angle_gamma   90.00
#
_symmetry.space_group_name_H-M   'P 1'
#
loop_
_entity.id
_entity.type
_entity.pdbx_description
1 polymer ?
#
loop_
_entity_poly.entity_id
_entity_poly.type
_entity_poly.pdbx_seq_one_letter_code
_entity_poly.pdbx_strand_id
1 'polypeptide(L)'
;MKIILRFFCFWLLLTVSIFAQNKQTIAGKLLDSLTAQPLSFASIGLQTQNTDTPWKGQVADEKGNFKFEVLKNQAITIKVEYVGYQTKYLTINLAETDQRLDLGAILLSPTSQLLQTVTVTGQKANVVATLEKQVFRAEQFEVAKGGTATDVLRNIPSVSVNAEGEITVRGSKGFLVLINGKPSQIDAATILAQIPANSIERIEMITAPSAKYDADGKAGIINIVTKMGALDGLSFNTNLQYGLPRIKQYDNLTEPQRYGVDASLNYRKGKWDVSVSGNYLKNDIAGRRVGDVNTTINNIFTSFPSSGERSFKRDNYGLRGVAVFKPNATNEWVLGYYYGQKTQYRRADINYNNTKTNLLTNQTIGRAQYFNPNLVLKEGTFNVLNLDYTHTFKNRAALTLSGLYENADLSGFTNNQNLSQTNRTDTLQYTFNTGINPLSALRLKADFEQTIGIGKLSLGYQFRQQDQDGVFVYQEKAGNFTPLLVNPAFSASVRVLNRIHGLYTQYAGKVKKVEFSAGLRYENALREFSDNKGSKPNVLKLSNLFPSANVLVDLGKNLRAKAAYSRRVQRSTNSELNPYPEREHSETLEQGDPSIRPEFIGIYEAGIIKDFKKGASFTMQFTVLEKKRRRVSKKK
;
A
#
# COMPACT_ATOMS: atom_id res chain seq x y z
N MET A 1 -55.75 -93.25 30.61
CA MET A 1 -55.66 -91.89 30.03
C MET A 1 -54.65 -91.02 30.78
N LYS A 2 -53.35 -91.39 30.83
CA LYS A 2 -52.27 -90.57 31.44
C LYS A 2 -50.88 -90.81 30.81
N ILE A 3 -50.82 -91.41 29.61
CA ILE A 3 -49.56 -91.72 28.89
C ILE A 3 -49.43 -90.94 27.56
N ILE A 4 -50.51 -90.34 27.06
CA ILE A 4 -50.53 -89.64 25.77
C ILE A 4 -50.08 -88.16 25.89
N LEU A 5 -50.09 -87.58 27.10
CA LEU A 5 -49.70 -86.17 27.30
C LEU A 5 -48.19 -85.94 27.51
N ARG A 6 -47.39 -87.00 27.70
CA ARG A 6 -45.92 -86.88 27.81
C ARG A 6 -45.18 -87.05 26.49
N PHE A 7 -45.83 -87.58 25.45
CA PHE A 7 -45.25 -87.71 24.11
C PHE A 7 -45.45 -86.47 23.22
N PHE A 8 -46.40 -85.59 23.55
CA PHE A 8 -46.68 -84.38 22.76
C PHE A 8 -45.79 -83.17 23.14
N CYS A 9 -45.09 -83.22 24.28
CA CYS A 9 -44.14 -82.18 24.69
C CYS A 9 -42.69 -82.46 24.24
N PHE A 10 -42.42 -83.67 23.71
CA PHE A 10 -41.10 -84.06 23.20
C PHE A 10 -40.94 -83.81 21.68
N TRP A 11 -42.01 -83.37 21.00
CA TRP A 11 -42.05 -83.13 19.56
C TRP A 11 -42.26 -81.65 19.18
N LEU A 12 -42.01 -80.74 20.13
CA LEU A 12 -42.02 -79.27 19.90
C LEU A 12 -40.66 -78.62 20.23
N LEU A 13 -39.58 -79.40 20.20
CA LEU A 13 -38.19 -78.95 20.42
C LEU A 13 -37.26 -79.20 19.22
N LEU A 14 -37.83 -79.47 18.05
CA LEU A 14 -37.09 -79.66 16.79
C LEU A 14 -37.59 -78.67 15.75
N THR A 15 -36.97 -77.50 15.74
CA THR A 15 -36.56 -76.70 14.56
C THR A 15 -36.21 -75.28 14.98
N VAL A 16 -35.18 -75.14 15.83
CA VAL A 16 -34.34 -73.94 15.77
C VAL A 16 -33.11 -74.35 14.99
N SER A 17 -33.14 -74.09 13.68
CA SER A 17 -31.94 -74.08 12.86
C SER A 17 -31.03 -72.98 13.40
N ILE A 18 -30.18 -73.32 14.35
CA ILE A 18 -29.04 -72.49 14.73
C ILE A 18 -28.13 -72.49 13.50
N PHE A 19 -28.27 -71.49 12.64
CA PHE A 19 -27.20 -71.14 11.73
C PHE A 19 -26.02 -70.73 12.59
N ALA A 20 -25.10 -71.66 12.83
CA ALA A 20 -23.75 -71.33 13.22
C ALA A 20 -23.17 -70.46 12.10
N GLN A 21 -23.29 -69.15 12.28
CA GLN A 21 -22.66 -68.16 11.44
C GLN A 21 -21.15 -68.34 11.63
N ASN A 22 -20.51 -69.10 10.73
CA ASN A 22 -19.06 -69.26 10.70
C ASN A 22 -18.43 -67.87 10.48
N LYS A 23 -18.09 -67.21 11.58
CA LYS A 23 -17.40 -65.92 11.58
C LYS A 23 -15.92 -66.16 11.34
N GLN A 24 -15.36 -65.37 10.46
CA GLN A 24 -13.96 -65.33 10.12
C GLN A 24 -13.38 -63.99 10.56
N THR A 25 -12.18 -64.01 11.12
CA THR A 25 -11.46 -62.81 11.53
C THR A 25 -10.52 -62.37 10.42
N ILE A 26 -10.59 -61.10 10.02
CA ILE A 26 -9.64 -60.45 9.12
C ILE A 26 -8.85 -59.42 9.90
N ALA A 27 -7.52 -59.50 9.88
CA ALA A 27 -6.65 -58.53 10.52
C ALA A 27 -5.57 -58.03 9.54
N GLY A 28 -4.98 -56.87 9.83
CA GLY A 28 -3.87 -56.34 9.07
C GLY A 28 -3.31 -55.05 9.68
N LYS A 29 -2.23 -54.54 9.09
CA LYS A 29 -1.55 -53.31 9.53
C LYS A 29 -1.34 -52.35 8.36
N LEU A 30 -1.67 -51.08 8.55
CA LEU A 30 -1.55 -50.03 7.54
C LEU A 30 -0.26 -49.25 7.75
N LEU A 31 0.57 -49.16 6.71
CA LEU A 31 1.84 -48.42 6.75
C LEU A 31 1.96 -47.46 5.56
N ASP A 32 2.72 -46.40 5.76
CA ASP A 32 3.19 -45.50 4.70
C ASP A 32 4.20 -46.22 3.78
N SER A 33 4.00 -46.17 2.47
CA SER A 33 4.85 -46.88 1.51
C SER A 33 6.27 -46.31 1.35
N LEU A 34 6.52 -45.08 1.78
CA LEU A 34 7.82 -44.40 1.68
C LEU A 34 8.64 -44.46 2.97
N THR A 35 7.97 -44.33 4.12
CA THR A 35 8.60 -44.18 5.43
C THR A 35 8.45 -45.42 6.31
N ALA A 36 7.62 -46.38 5.90
CA ALA A 36 7.22 -47.57 6.67
C ALA A 36 6.61 -47.24 8.04
N GLN A 37 6.20 -45.99 8.28
CA GLN A 37 5.56 -45.57 9.52
C GLN A 37 4.09 -46.04 9.57
N PRO A 38 3.56 -46.38 10.75
CA PRO A 38 2.16 -46.77 10.88
C PRO A 38 1.18 -45.63 10.58
N LEU A 39 0.13 -45.95 9.82
CA LEU A 39 -0.95 -45.01 9.50
C LEU A 39 -2.05 -45.12 10.55
N SER A 40 -1.87 -44.40 11.65
CA SER A 40 -2.83 -44.35 12.75
C SER A 40 -4.18 -43.78 12.32
N PHE A 41 -5.28 -44.37 12.78
CA PHE A 41 -6.65 -43.89 12.53
C PHE A 41 -7.10 -43.86 11.06
N ALA A 42 -6.45 -44.63 10.18
CA ALA A 42 -6.91 -44.79 8.81
C ALA A 42 -8.28 -45.48 8.75
N SER A 43 -9.14 -45.04 7.84
CA SER A 43 -10.49 -45.56 7.67
C SER A 43 -10.47 -46.80 6.80
N ILE A 44 -11.06 -47.88 7.28
CA ILE A 44 -11.21 -49.15 6.55
C ILE A 44 -12.70 -49.46 6.41
N GLY A 45 -13.16 -49.63 5.18
CA GLY A 45 -14.50 -50.06 4.84
C GLY A 45 -14.50 -51.43 4.16
N LEU A 46 -15.44 -52.29 4.54
CA LEU A 46 -15.73 -53.55 3.85
C LEU A 46 -16.93 -53.34 2.92
N GLN A 47 -16.74 -53.64 1.64
CA GLN A 47 -17.77 -53.57 0.59
C GLN A 47 -18.05 -54.98 0.07
N THR A 48 -19.29 -55.25 -0.33
CA THR A 48 -19.62 -56.43 -1.15
C THR A 48 -19.40 -56.07 -2.62
N GLN A 49 -19.12 -57.07 -3.47
CA GLN A 49 -18.74 -56.87 -4.89
C GLN A 49 -19.71 -56.02 -5.74
N ASN A 50 -20.92 -55.72 -5.26
CA ASN A 50 -21.97 -55.03 -6.03
C ASN A 50 -22.43 -53.68 -5.43
N THR A 51 -21.76 -53.13 -4.41
CA THR A 51 -22.16 -51.83 -3.82
C THR A 51 -20.96 -50.98 -3.40
N ASP A 52 -20.93 -49.71 -3.82
CA ASP A 52 -19.92 -48.72 -3.40
C ASP A 52 -20.07 -48.26 -1.93
N THR A 53 -21.18 -48.60 -1.27
CA THR A 53 -21.39 -48.32 0.15
C THR A 53 -20.79 -49.42 1.03
N PRO A 54 -19.91 -49.08 2.00
CA PRO A 54 -19.38 -50.08 2.93
C PRO A 54 -20.48 -50.57 3.87
N TRP A 55 -20.63 -51.88 3.99
CA TRP A 55 -21.60 -52.51 4.90
C TRP A 55 -21.06 -52.61 6.34
N LYS A 56 -19.75 -52.45 6.53
CA LYS A 56 -19.07 -52.38 7.83
C LYS A 56 -17.80 -51.54 7.71
N GLY A 57 -17.52 -50.68 8.69
CA GLY A 57 -16.34 -49.83 8.70
C GLY A 57 -15.71 -49.72 10.09
N GLN A 58 -14.40 -49.50 10.13
CA GLN A 58 -13.62 -49.30 11.34
C GLN A 58 -12.43 -48.38 11.06
N VAL A 59 -11.88 -47.74 12.08
CA VAL A 59 -10.60 -47.03 12.01
C VAL A 59 -9.46 -47.86 12.61
N ALA A 60 -8.26 -47.76 12.03
CA ALA A 60 -7.07 -48.40 12.58
C ALA A 60 -6.67 -47.78 13.93
N ASP A 61 -6.00 -48.56 14.78
CA ASP A 61 -5.46 -48.09 16.06
C ASP A 61 -4.24 -47.14 15.89
N GLU A 62 -3.67 -46.65 17.00
CA GLU A 62 -2.48 -45.79 17.01
C GLU A 62 -1.24 -46.43 16.35
N LYS A 63 -1.22 -47.75 16.24
CA LYS A 63 -0.15 -48.54 15.62
C LYS A 63 -0.52 -49.00 14.20
N GLY A 64 -1.62 -48.50 13.63
CA GLY A 64 -2.08 -48.81 12.29
C GLY A 64 -2.76 -50.18 12.13
N ASN A 65 -3.07 -50.89 13.21
CA ASN A 65 -3.71 -52.22 13.14
C ASN A 65 -5.23 -52.10 13.02
N PHE A 66 -5.85 -53.05 12.32
CA PHE A 66 -7.30 -53.19 12.25
C PHE A 66 -7.73 -54.66 12.34
N LYS A 67 -8.98 -54.90 12.75
CA LYS A 67 -9.55 -56.25 12.89
C LYS A 67 -11.06 -56.28 12.65
N PHE A 68 -11.51 -57.02 11.65
CA PHE A 68 -12.92 -57.27 11.36
C PHE A 68 -13.32 -58.71 11.68
N GLU A 69 -14.58 -58.88 12.10
CA GLU A 69 -15.27 -60.17 12.09
C GLU A 69 -16.35 -60.16 10.99
N VAL A 70 -16.26 -61.11 10.06
CA VAL A 70 -17.13 -61.23 8.88
C VAL A 70 -17.65 -62.66 8.72
N LEU A 71 -18.70 -62.89 7.93
CA LEU A 71 -19.23 -64.24 7.68
C LEU A 71 -18.50 -64.91 6.51
N LYS A 72 -18.17 -66.20 6.64
CA LYS A 72 -17.32 -67.00 5.72
C LYS A 72 -17.94 -67.31 4.33
N ASN A 73 -18.73 -66.42 3.72
CA ASN A 73 -19.41 -66.74 2.46
C ASN A 73 -19.62 -65.56 1.51
N GLN A 74 -18.75 -64.55 1.52
CA GLN A 74 -18.86 -63.43 0.57
C GLN A 74 -17.49 -63.00 0.07
N ALA A 75 -17.38 -62.77 -1.24
CA ALA A 75 -16.28 -62.00 -1.79
C ALA A 75 -16.43 -60.55 -1.33
N ILE A 76 -15.37 -60.00 -0.73
CA ILE A 76 -15.37 -58.66 -0.17
C ILE A 76 -14.27 -57.82 -0.82
N THR A 77 -14.52 -56.52 -0.92
CA THR A 77 -13.50 -55.54 -1.23
C THR A 77 -13.24 -54.68 0.00
N ILE A 78 -12.00 -54.67 0.45
CA ILE A 78 -11.54 -53.80 1.53
C ILE A 78 -11.07 -52.49 0.91
N LYS A 79 -11.76 -51.42 1.24
CA LYS A 79 -11.41 -50.05 0.87
C LYS A 79 -10.69 -49.39 2.05
N VAL A 80 -9.44 -48.99 1.85
CA VAL A 80 -8.65 -48.25 2.85
C VAL A 80 -8.46 -46.81 2.40
N GLU A 81 -8.85 -45.87 3.25
CA GLU A 81 -8.79 -44.43 3.01
C GLU A 81 -8.03 -43.74 4.14
N TYR A 82 -7.06 -42.91 3.76
CA TYR A 82 -6.33 -42.07 4.70
C TYR A 82 -6.04 -40.72 4.08
N VAL A 83 -6.19 -39.65 4.86
CA VAL A 83 -6.10 -38.28 4.35
C VAL A 83 -4.69 -38.03 3.80
N GLY A 84 -4.61 -37.62 2.53
CA GLY A 84 -3.34 -37.39 1.84
C GLY A 84 -2.73 -38.62 1.17
N TYR A 85 -3.43 -39.76 1.14
CA TYR A 85 -2.99 -41.01 0.52
C TYR A 85 -3.98 -41.49 -0.54
N GLN A 86 -3.48 -42.24 -1.51
CA GLN A 86 -4.31 -42.88 -2.54
C GLN A 86 -5.16 -43.97 -1.89
N THR A 87 -6.47 -43.93 -2.13
CA THR A 87 -7.39 -44.98 -1.69
C THR A 87 -6.95 -46.33 -2.24
N LYS A 88 -6.82 -47.33 -1.35
CA LYS A 88 -6.39 -48.68 -1.73
C LYS A 88 -7.55 -49.66 -1.63
N TYR A 89 -7.74 -50.46 -2.67
CA TYR A 89 -8.75 -51.51 -2.73
C TYR A 89 -8.07 -52.88 -2.72
N LEU A 90 -8.58 -53.80 -1.90
CA LEU A 90 -8.12 -55.20 -1.84
C LEU A 90 -9.34 -56.11 -1.94
N THR A 91 -9.45 -56.86 -3.03
CA THR A 91 -10.54 -57.84 -3.20
C THR A 91 -10.08 -59.21 -2.70
N ILE A 92 -10.87 -59.80 -1.80
CA ILE A 92 -10.57 -61.08 -1.14
C ILE A 92 -11.78 -61.98 -1.30
N ASN A 93 -11.55 -63.22 -1.74
CA ASN A 93 -12.56 -64.27 -1.71
C ASN A 93 -12.45 -65.04 -0.38
N LEU A 94 -13.42 -64.85 0.51
CA LEU A 94 -13.40 -65.48 1.83
C LEU A 94 -13.73 -66.97 1.82
N ALA A 95 -14.27 -67.51 0.71
CA ALA A 95 -14.64 -68.92 0.60
C ALA A 95 -13.44 -69.89 0.72
N GLU A 96 -12.25 -69.44 0.34
CA GLU A 96 -11.03 -70.26 0.25
C GLU A 96 -10.01 -69.99 1.37
N THR A 97 -10.44 -69.31 2.44
CA THR A 97 -9.51 -68.79 3.46
C THR A 97 -9.76 -69.36 4.87
N ASP A 98 -8.69 -69.41 5.67
CA ASP A 98 -8.70 -69.92 7.05
C ASP A 98 -9.58 -69.08 7.99
N GLN A 99 -10.00 -69.65 9.13
CA GLN A 99 -10.81 -68.95 10.14
C GLN A 99 -10.23 -67.60 10.61
N ARG A 100 -8.91 -67.43 10.48
CA ARG A 100 -8.21 -66.17 10.71
C ARG A 100 -7.35 -65.85 9.49
N LEU A 101 -7.70 -64.77 8.80
CA LEU A 101 -6.96 -64.23 7.68
C LEU A 101 -6.18 -62.99 8.13
N ASP A 102 -4.85 -63.05 8.06
CA ASP A 102 -3.97 -61.90 8.29
C ASP A 102 -3.47 -61.38 6.94
N LEU A 103 -3.75 -60.11 6.66
CA LEU A 103 -3.38 -59.43 5.41
C LEU A 103 -1.97 -58.83 5.47
N GLY A 104 -1.30 -58.94 6.61
CA GLY A 104 0.03 -58.38 6.81
C GLY A 104 0.05 -56.86 6.68
N ALA A 105 1.17 -56.32 6.19
CA ALA A 105 1.36 -54.89 6.00
C ALA A 105 0.77 -54.42 4.66
N ILE A 106 -0.28 -53.60 4.73
CA ILE A 106 -0.88 -52.95 3.58
C ILE A 106 -0.27 -51.54 3.45
N LEU A 107 0.56 -51.37 2.42
CA LEU A 107 1.23 -50.10 2.14
C LEU A 107 0.31 -49.14 1.37
N LEU A 108 0.13 -47.92 1.87
CA LEU A 108 -0.56 -46.83 1.17
C LEU A 108 0.45 -45.81 0.65
N SER A 109 0.25 -45.37 -0.59
CA SER A 109 1.09 -44.36 -1.22
C SER A 109 0.50 -42.96 -1.02
N PRO A 110 1.30 -41.94 -0.63
CA PRO A 110 0.84 -40.56 -0.56
C PRO A 110 0.31 -40.08 -1.92
N THR A 111 -0.77 -39.31 -1.93
CA THR A 111 -1.34 -38.74 -3.16
C THR A 111 -0.46 -37.58 -3.64
N SER A 112 0.01 -37.64 -4.89
CA SER A 112 0.85 -36.61 -5.53
C SER A 112 0.06 -35.44 -6.15
N GLN A 113 -1.25 -35.39 -5.97
CA GLN A 113 -2.11 -34.29 -6.43
C GLN A 113 -2.32 -33.27 -5.32
N LEU A 114 -2.04 -32.00 -5.63
CA LEU A 114 -2.31 -30.85 -4.78
C LEU A 114 -3.75 -30.90 -4.26
N LEU A 115 -3.90 -31.02 -2.94
CA LEU A 115 -5.15 -30.79 -2.24
C LEU A 115 -5.70 -29.41 -2.64
N GLN A 116 -6.88 -29.42 -3.28
CA GLN A 116 -7.76 -28.26 -3.29
C GLN A 116 -7.95 -27.79 -1.85
N THR A 117 -7.76 -26.50 -1.69
CA THR A 117 -7.57 -25.79 -0.43
C THR A 117 -8.71 -26.13 0.54
N VAL A 118 -8.38 -26.74 1.68
CA VAL A 118 -9.18 -26.55 2.90
C VAL A 118 -9.16 -25.06 3.15
N THR A 119 -10.26 -24.39 2.81
CA THR A 119 -10.44 -22.97 3.05
C THR A 119 -10.40 -22.80 4.56
N VAL A 120 -9.29 -22.26 5.07
CA VAL A 120 -9.22 -21.82 6.46
C VAL A 120 -10.25 -20.71 6.61
N THR A 121 -11.45 -21.06 7.10
CA THR A 121 -12.58 -20.17 7.38
C THR A 121 -12.32 -19.38 8.66
N GLY A 122 -11.16 -18.72 8.74
CA GLY A 122 -10.95 -17.60 9.65
C GLY A 122 -11.05 -16.33 8.83
N GLN A 123 -12.12 -15.55 8.98
CA GLN A 123 -12.15 -14.19 8.43
C GLN A 123 -10.97 -13.41 9.02
N LYS A 124 -9.96 -13.12 8.19
CA LYS A 124 -8.84 -12.27 8.60
C LYS A 124 -9.40 -10.88 8.94
N ALA A 125 -9.05 -10.33 10.10
CA ALA A 125 -9.51 -9.00 10.47
C ALA A 125 -9.13 -7.97 9.39
N ASN A 126 -10.12 -7.19 8.95
CA ASN A 126 -9.97 -6.19 7.88
C ASN A 126 -9.12 -4.99 8.32
N VAL A 127 -9.17 -4.68 9.62
CA VAL A 127 -8.36 -3.64 10.25
C VAL A 127 -7.58 -4.25 11.42
N VAL A 128 -6.27 -4.05 11.44
CA VAL A 128 -5.40 -4.50 12.53
C VAL A 128 -4.59 -3.31 13.05
N ALA A 129 -4.90 -2.86 14.26
CA ALA A 129 -4.06 -1.90 14.97
C ALA A 129 -2.95 -2.63 15.74
N THR A 130 -1.71 -2.21 15.54
CA THR A 130 -0.52 -2.63 16.28
C THR A 130 0.05 -1.45 17.07
N LEU A 131 1.11 -1.68 17.84
CA LEU A 131 1.85 -0.63 18.55
C LEU A 131 2.23 0.55 17.64
N GLU A 132 2.69 0.26 16.41
CA GLU A 132 3.27 1.27 15.52
C GLU A 132 2.35 1.68 14.36
N LYS A 133 1.39 0.84 13.95
CA LYS A 133 0.60 1.07 12.73
C LYS A 133 -0.83 0.57 12.80
N GLN A 134 -1.70 1.21 12.02
CA GLN A 134 -3.02 0.69 11.64
C GLN A 134 -2.91 0.08 10.25
N VAL A 135 -3.32 -1.17 10.12
CA VAL A 135 -3.25 -1.93 8.87
C VAL A 135 -4.65 -2.13 8.33
N PHE A 136 -4.89 -1.62 7.13
CA PHE A 136 -6.15 -1.76 6.40
C PHE A 136 -5.92 -2.70 5.21
N ARG A 137 -6.58 -3.86 5.20
CA ARG A 137 -6.53 -4.77 4.04
C ARG A 137 -7.23 -4.12 2.85
N ALA A 138 -6.62 -4.17 1.68
CA ALA A 138 -7.20 -3.55 0.49
C ALA A 138 -8.48 -4.29 0.03
N GLU A 139 -8.54 -5.61 0.26
CA GLU A 139 -9.66 -6.48 -0.11
C GLU A 139 -11.00 -6.07 0.54
N GLN A 140 -10.97 -5.35 1.67
CA GLN A 140 -12.22 -4.88 2.31
C GLN A 140 -12.89 -3.74 1.52
N PHE A 141 -12.13 -3.03 0.69
CA PHE A 141 -12.59 -1.86 -0.05
C PHE A 141 -13.07 -2.28 -1.44
N GLU A 142 -14.15 -3.06 -1.48
CA GLU A 142 -14.77 -3.55 -2.72
C GLU A 142 -15.08 -2.42 -3.71
N VAL A 143 -15.54 -1.27 -3.22
CA VAL A 143 -15.85 -0.07 -4.03
C VAL A 143 -14.60 0.55 -4.68
N ALA A 144 -13.41 0.29 -4.14
CA ALA A 144 -12.14 0.73 -4.70
C ALA A 144 -11.52 -0.29 -5.65
N LYS A 145 -12.11 -1.49 -5.81
CA LYS A 145 -11.64 -2.47 -6.81
C LYS A 145 -11.79 -1.89 -8.20
N GLY A 146 -10.75 -2.07 -9.01
CA GLY A 146 -10.66 -1.46 -10.33
C GLY A 146 -10.35 0.04 -10.30
N GLY A 147 -10.01 0.64 -9.15
CA GLY A 147 -9.50 2.03 -9.08
C GLY A 147 -7.98 2.10 -8.87
N THR A 148 -7.53 3.17 -8.23
CA THR A 148 -6.12 3.43 -7.88
C THR A 148 -5.89 3.35 -6.36
N ALA A 149 -4.63 3.41 -5.91
CA ALA A 149 -4.32 3.54 -4.49
C ALA A 149 -4.97 4.77 -3.86
N THR A 150 -5.13 5.86 -4.62
CA THR A 150 -5.87 7.05 -4.17
C THR A 150 -7.32 6.71 -3.79
N ASP A 151 -7.98 5.83 -4.54
CA ASP A 151 -9.38 5.44 -4.29
C ASP A 151 -9.49 4.48 -3.11
N VAL A 152 -8.49 3.62 -2.90
CA VAL A 152 -8.37 2.84 -1.66
C VAL A 152 -8.21 3.77 -0.46
N LEU A 153 -7.35 4.79 -0.58
CA LEU A 153 -7.08 5.76 0.48
C LEU A 153 -8.29 6.64 0.83
N ARG A 154 -9.17 6.97 -0.13
CA ARG A 154 -10.44 7.68 0.13
C ARG A 154 -11.32 6.97 1.15
N ASN A 155 -11.21 5.64 1.25
CA ASN A 155 -11.99 4.82 2.16
C ASN A 155 -11.32 4.62 3.54
N ILE A 156 -10.11 5.16 3.74
CA ILE A 156 -9.41 5.06 5.01
C ILE A 156 -9.80 6.22 5.93
N PRO A 157 -10.20 5.96 7.19
CA PRO A 157 -10.50 7.01 8.15
C PRO A 157 -9.34 8.00 8.32
N SER A 158 -9.67 9.27 8.53
CA SER A 158 -8.70 10.37 8.68
C SER A 158 -7.87 10.70 7.43
N VAL A 159 -8.17 10.07 6.29
CA VAL A 159 -7.66 10.47 4.99
C VAL A 159 -8.76 11.19 4.23
N SER A 160 -8.42 12.29 3.57
CA SER A 160 -9.36 13.02 2.72
C SER A 160 -8.69 13.34 1.39
N VAL A 161 -9.42 13.13 0.31
CA VAL A 161 -8.98 13.42 -1.06
C VAL A 161 -9.95 14.43 -1.67
N ASN A 162 -9.46 15.57 -2.13
CA ASN A 162 -10.31 16.58 -2.77
C ASN A 162 -10.60 16.25 -4.24
N ALA A 163 -11.34 17.13 -4.91
CA ALA A 163 -11.73 16.95 -6.32
C ALA A 163 -10.51 16.89 -7.25
N GLU A 164 -9.44 17.62 -6.95
CA GLU A 164 -8.20 17.64 -7.71
C GLU A 164 -7.32 16.41 -7.47
N GLY A 165 -7.61 15.58 -6.47
CA GLY A 165 -6.82 14.41 -6.09
C GLY A 165 -5.74 14.70 -5.04
N GLU A 166 -5.75 15.89 -4.43
CA GLU A 166 -4.86 16.21 -3.33
C GLU A 166 -5.27 15.45 -2.07
N ILE A 167 -4.29 14.83 -1.41
CA ILE A 167 -4.48 13.96 -0.27
C ILE A 167 -4.08 14.70 1.00
N THR A 168 -4.92 14.60 2.03
CA THR A 168 -4.61 15.08 3.38
C THR A 168 -4.80 13.96 4.38
N VAL A 169 -3.93 13.92 5.39
CA VAL A 169 -4.01 12.97 6.51
C VAL A 169 -4.19 13.80 7.78
N ARG A 170 -5.30 13.60 8.48
CA ARG A 170 -5.69 14.40 9.66
C ARG A 170 -5.61 15.91 9.36
N GLY A 171 -6.10 16.32 8.19
CA GLY A 171 -6.11 17.71 7.71
C GLY A 171 -4.73 18.28 7.33
N SER A 172 -3.67 17.46 7.29
CA SER A 172 -2.31 17.90 6.97
C SER A 172 -1.78 17.24 5.68
N LYS A 173 -1.10 18.02 4.83
CA LYS A 173 -0.51 17.58 3.55
C LYS A 173 0.87 16.93 3.68
N GLY A 174 1.59 17.18 4.78
CA GLY A 174 2.98 16.73 4.96
C GLY A 174 3.11 15.30 5.50
N PHE A 175 2.54 14.29 4.83
CA PHE A 175 2.80 12.87 5.15
C PHE A 175 3.83 12.28 4.17
N LEU A 176 4.45 11.17 4.55
CA LEU A 176 5.37 10.43 3.68
C LEU A 176 4.64 9.22 3.06
N VAL A 177 4.85 8.97 1.77
CA VAL A 177 4.39 7.73 1.11
C VAL A 177 5.55 6.76 1.02
N LEU A 178 5.32 5.52 1.45
CA LEU A 178 6.20 4.38 1.19
C LEU A 178 5.48 3.41 0.25
N ILE A 179 6.25 2.73 -0.61
CA ILE A 179 5.80 1.58 -1.38
C ILE A 179 6.68 0.41 -0.98
N ASN A 180 6.09 -0.65 -0.42
CA ASN A 180 6.81 -1.79 0.14
C ASN A 180 7.91 -1.35 1.13
N GLY A 181 7.62 -0.34 1.96
CA GLY A 181 8.55 0.22 2.93
C GLY A 181 9.61 1.16 2.36
N LYS A 182 9.61 1.43 1.04
CA LYS A 182 10.55 2.35 0.39
C LYS A 182 9.92 3.73 0.18
N PRO A 183 10.53 4.81 0.68
CA PRO A 183 10.01 6.15 0.49
C PRO A 183 10.17 6.60 -0.96
N SER A 184 9.19 7.35 -1.48
CA SER A 184 9.33 8.06 -2.75
C SER A 184 9.48 9.56 -2.51
N GLN A 185 10.30 10.25 -3.31
CA GLN A 185 10.31 11.72 -3.36
C GLN A 185 9.30 12.28 -4.37
N ILE A 186 8.68 11.41 -5.18
CA ILE A 186 7.57 11.75 -6.06
C ILE A 186 6.39 12.24 -5.22
N ASP A 187 5.72 13.27 -5.72
CA ASP A 187 4.47 13.77 -5.15
C ASP A 187 3.46 12.62 -4.89
N ALA A 188 2.89 12.61 -3.68
CA ALA A 188 2.03 11.53 -3.22
C ALA A 188 0.82 11.30 -4.13
N ALA A 189 0.16 12.37 -4.57
CA ALA A 189 -0.99 12.27 -5.47
C ALA A 189 -0.59 11.66 -6.83
N THR A 190 0.61 11.99 -7.31
CA THR A 190 1.17 11.46 -8.55
C THR A 190 1.44 9.96 -8.47
N ILE A 191 2.16 9.51 -7.44
CA ILE A 191 2.53 8.10 -7.33
C ILE A 191 1.33 7.21 -6.96
N LEU A 192 0.43 7.67 -6.10
CA LEU A 192 -0.73 6.89 -5.66
C LEU A 192 -1.80 6.74 -6.74
N ALA A 193 -1.92 7.71 -7.65
CA ALA A 193 -2.77 7.59 -8.84
C ALA A 193 -2.23 6.58 -9.87
N GLN A 194 -0.94 6.21 -9.77
CA GLN A 194 -0.28 5.27 -10.69
C GLN A 194 -0.21 3.84 -10.14
N ILE A 195 -0.69 3.57 -8.92
CA ILE A 195 -0.73 2.22 -8.35
C ILE A 195 -2.15 1.66 -8.49
N PRO A 196 -2.37 0.60 -9.29
CA PRO A 196 -3.67 -0.07 -9.39
C PRO A 196 -4.11 -0.66 -8.05
N ALA A 197 -5.38 -0.44 -7.66
CA ALA A 197 -5.91 -0.90 -6.38
C ALA A 197 -5.84 -2.43 -6.20
N ASN A 198 -6.02 -3.19 -7.28
CA ASN A 198 -5.96 -4.65 -7.29
C ASN A 198 -4.56 -5.21 -6.95
N SER A 199 -3.50 -4.44 -7.23
CA SER A 199 -2.11 -4.77 -6.91
C SER A 199 -1.78 -4.55 -5.43
N ILE A 200 -2.67 -3.90 -4.67
CA ILE A 200 -2.45 -3.57 -3.26
C ILE A 200 -2.95 -4.73 -2.39
N GLU A 201 -2.10 -5.19 -1.48
CA GLU A 201 -2.47 -6.16 -0.45
C GLU A 201 -3.09 -5.44 0.75
N ARG A 202 -2.41 -4.40 1.22
CA ARG A 202 -2.81 -3.62 2.40
C ARG A 202 -2.19 -2.23 2.41
N ILE A 203 -2.83 -1.33 3.14
CA ILE A 203 -2.34 0.00 3.45
C ILE A 203 -1.98 0.03 4.93
N GLU A 204 -0.78 0.52 5.24
CA GLU A 204 -0.31 0.69 6.61
C GLU A 204 -0.20 2.18 6.93
N MET A 205 -1.02 2.65 7.87
CA MET A 205 -0.95 4.02 8.38
C MET A 205 -0.11 4.03 9.67
N ILE A 206 1.01 4.74 9.64
CA ILE A 206 1.94 4.90 10.76
C ILE A 206 1.77 6.32 11.28
N THR A 207 1.02 6.46 12.36
CA THR A 207 0.55 7.75 12.87
C THR A 207 1.56 8.46 13.76
N ALA A 208 2.41 7.70 14.44
CA ALA A 208 3.54 8.15 15.25
C ALA A 208 4.78 7.30 14.89
N PRO A 209 5.51 7.68 13.81
CA PRO A 209 6.62 6.89 13.33
C PRO A 209 7.75 6.77 14.35
N SER A 210 8.34 5.59 14.40
CA SER A 210 9.46 5.29 15.26
C SER A 210 10.79 5.80 14.68
N ALA A 211 11.86 5.75 15.47
CA ALA A 211 13.19 6.25 15.09
C ALA A 211 13.83 5.52 13.88
N LYS A 212 13.32 4.31 13.55
CA LYS A 212 13.72 3.55 12.34
C LYS A 212 13.36 4.25 11.02
N TYR A 213 12.32 5.08 11.03
CA TYR A 213 11.90 5.84 9.86
C TYR A 213 12.66 7.15 9.72
N ASP A 214 12.73 7.66 8.49
CA ASP A 214 13.20 9.03 8.23
C ASP A 214 12.42 10.04 9.08
N ALA A 215 13.03 11.15 9.51
CA ALA A 215 12.35 12.16 10.30
C ALA A 215 11.32 13.00 9.51
N ASP A 216 11.31 12.90 8.17
CA ASP A 216 10.35 13.56 7.29
C ASP A 216 8.91 13.06 7.44
N GLY A 217 7.93 13.94 7.30
CA GLY A 217 6.51 13.60 7.34
C GLY A 217 5.86 13.98 8.68
N LYS A 218 5.35 15.21 8.71
CA LYS A 218 4.57 15.83 9.81
C LYS A 218 3.27 15.09 10.14
N ALA A 219 2.59 14.54 9.15
CA ALA A 219 1.25 13.95 9.30
C ALA A 219 1.28 12.42 9.49
N GLY A 220 2.48 11.83 9.55
CA GLY A 220 2.72 10.39 9.62
C GLY A 220 3.19 9.83 8.29
N ILE A 221 3.09 8.50 8.16
CA ILE A 221 3.53 7.75 6.98
C ILE A 221 2.38 6.85 6.51
N ILE A 222 2.15 6.80 5.20
CA ILE A 222 1.29 5.82 4.54
C ILE A 222 2.19 4.87 3.76
N ASN A 223 2.17 3.59 4.10
CA ASN A 223 2.90 2.56 3.36
C ASN A 223 1.91 1.71 2.56
N ILE A 224 2.08 1.72 1.23
CA ILE A 224 1.34 0.88 0.30
C ILE A 224 2.09 -0.43 0.16
N VAL A 225 1.49 -1.53 0.59
CA VAL A 225 2.08 -2.85 0.42
C VAL A 225 1.38 -3.54 -0.73
N THR A 226 2.15 -3.86 -1.77
CA THR A 226 1.66 -4.56 -2.95
C THR A 226 1.57 -6.06 -2.70
N LYS A 227 0.65 -6.73 -3.38
CA LYS A 227 0.59 -8.19 -3.42
C LYS A 227 1.88 -8.74 -4.00
N MET A 228 2.27 -9.90 -3.47
CA MET A 228 3.32 -10.78 -3.98
C MET A 228 2.69 -12.15 -4.25
N GLY A 229 3.40 -13.08 -4.88
CA GLY A 229 2.85 -14.40 -5.17
C GLY A 229 2.35 -15.10 -3.89
N ALA A 230 1.04 -15.32 -3.80
CA ALA A 230 0.41 -15.90 -2.61
C ALA A 230 0.47 -17.44 -2.58
N LEU A 231 0.67 -18.06 -3.75
CA LEU A 231 0.73 -19.51 -3.96
C LEU A 231 1.92 -19.83 -4.86
N ASP A 232 2.47 -21.04 -4.73
CA ASP A 232 3.41 -21.55 -5.71
C ASP A 232 2.70 -21.68 -7.07
N GLY A 233 3.17 -20.91 -8.06
CA GLY A 233 2.56 -20.85 -9.37
C GLY A 233 2.55 -19.45 -9.97
N LEU A 234 1.69 -19.30 -10.98
CA LEU A 234 1.48 -18.07 -11.73
C LEU A 234 0.09 -17.50 -11.38
N SER A 235 0.04 -16.21 -11.07
CA SER A 235 -1.21 -15.47 -10.86
C SER A 235 -1.25 -14.29 -11.82
N PHE A 236 -2.36 -14.15 -12.53
CA PHE A 236 -2.61 -13.03 -13.44
C PHE A 236 -3.89 -12.31 -13.02
N ASN A 237 -3.85 -10.99 -13.03
CA ASN A 237 -5.01 -10.14 -12.77
C ASN A 237 -4.99 -8.94 -13.70
N THR A 238 -6.17 -8.55 -14.15
CA THR A 238 -6.38 -7.42 -15.07
C THR A 238 -7.65 -6.69 -14.68
N ASN A 239 -7.69 -5.37 -14.86
CA ASN A 239 -8.94 -4.62 -14.82
C ASN A 239 -9.07 -3.71 -16.04
N LEU A 240 -10.33 -3.46 -16.40
CA LEU A 240 -10.72 -2.46 -17.37
C LEU A 240 -11.63 -1.44 -16.68
N GLN A 241 -11.38 -0.16 -16.92
CA GLN A 241 -12.14 0.95 -16.38
C GLN A 241 -12.72 1.77 -17.52
N TYR A 242 -13.99 2.13 -17.41
CA TYR A 242 -14.66 3.06 -18.32
C TYR A 242 -15.54 4.01 -17.50
N GLY A 243 -15.34 5.31 -17.67
CA GLY A 243 -16.09 6.34 -16.95
C GLY A 243 -17.24 6.88 -17.77
N LEU A 244 -18.40 7.02 -17.12
CA LEU A 244 -19.59 7.62 -17.73
C LEU A 244 -19.37 9.12 -18.02
N PRO A 245 -20.12 9.69 -18.99
CA PRO A 245 -20.12 11.13 -19.24
C PRO A 245 -20.46 11.95 -17.99
N ARG A 246 -20.02 13.20 -17.96
CA ARG A 246 -20.33 14.11 -16.86
C ARG A 246 -21.83 14.43 -16.80
N ILE A 247 -22.35 14.55 -15.58
CA ILE A 247 -23.76 14.90 -15.34
C ILE A 247 -24.01 16.42 -15.51
N LYS A 248 -23.00 17.26 -15.24
CA LYS A 248 -23.10 18.72 -15.33
C LYS A 248 -22.11 19.28 -16.35
N GLN A 249 -22.63 19.98 -17.34
CA GLN A 249 -21.85 20.67 -18.37
C GLN A 249 -21.52 22.08 -17.85
N TYR A 250 -20.29 22.31 -17.38
CA TYR A 250 -19.82 23.62 -16.94
C TYR A 250 -19.26 24.46 -18.11
N ASP A 251 -19.84 24.30 -19.31
CA ASP A 251 -19.37 24.93 -20.56
C ASP A 251 -17.86 24.77 -20.82
N ASN A 252 -17.29 23.65 -20.34
CA ASN A 252 -15.88 23.33 -20.59
C ASN A 252 -15.64 23.12 -22.08
N LEU A 253 -14.48 23.57 -22.57
CA LEU A 253 -14.07 23.47 -23.96
C LEU A 253 -14.08 22.04 -24.51
N THR A 254 -13.81 21.04 -23.65
CA THR A 254 -13.76 19.63 -24.04
C THR A 254 -14.49 18.75 -23.04
N GLU A 255 -15.15 17.70 -23.54
CA GLU A 255 -15.72 16.65 -22.69
C GLU A 255 -14.62 15.81 -22.03
N PRO A 256 -14.77 15.47 -20.73
CA PRO A 256 -13.77 14.68 -20.02
C PRO A 256 -13.82 13.23 -20.47
N GLN A 257 -12.66 12.65 -20.78
CA GLN A 257 -12.52 11.22 -21.07
C GLN A 257 -11.95 10.47 -19.86
N ARG A 258 -12.51 9.29 -19.59
CA ARG A 258 -12.13 8.47 -18.44
C ARG A 258 -12.12 7.01 -18.82
N TYR A 259 -10.95 6.42 -18.84
CA TYR A 259 -10.78 4.99 -19.08
C TYR A 259 -9.39 4.57 -18.63
N GLY A 260 -9.24 3.29 -18.36
CA GLY A 260 -7.97 2.75 -17.91
C GLY A 260 -7.92 1.25 -18.05
N VAL A 261 -6.70 0.74 -18.11
CA VAL A 261 -6.42 -0.69 -18.12
C VAL A 261 -5.21 -0.93 -17.24
N ASP A 262 -5.25 -2.00 -16.46
CA ASP A 262 -4.11 -2.46 -15.70
C ASP A 262 -4.00 -3.98 -15.78
N ALA A 263 -2.77 -4.47 -15.70
CA ALA A 263 -2.48 -5.89 -15.66
C ALA A 263 -1.32 -6.14 -14.70
N SER A 264 -1.37 -7.23 -13.95
CA SER A 264 -0.20 -7.73 -13.24
C SER A 264 -0.08 -9.23 -13.28
N LEU A 265 1.18 -9.67 -13.31
CA LEU A 265 1.62 -11.05 -13.32
C LEU A 265 2.49 -11.28 -12.09
N ASN A 266 2.15 -12.30 -11.30
CA ASN A 266 2.91 -12.70 -10.14
C ASN A 266 3.33 -14.16 -10.31
N TYR A 267 4.61 -14.44 -10.17
CA TYR A 267 5.18 -15.78 -10.26
C TYR A 267 5.95 -16.09 -8.99
N ARG A 268 5.62 -17.20 -8.34
CA ARG A 268 6.36 -17.68 -7.18
C ARG A 268 6.64 -19.16 -7.32
N LYS A 269 7.92 -19.54 -7.24
CA LYS A 269 8.34 -20.95 -7.19
C LYS A 269 9.74 -21.08 -6.63
N GLY A 270 9.89 -21.95 -5.63
CA GLY A 270 11.18 -22.24 -5.02
C GLY A 270 11.84 -20.99 -4.45
N LYS A 271 12.96 -20.56 -5.05
CA LYS A 271 13.79 -19.44 -4.58
C LYS A 271 13.32 -18.08 -5.09
N TRP A 272 12.35 -18.03 -6.00
CA TRP A 272 11.93 -16.81 -6.70
C TRP A 272 10.49 -16.43 -6.37
N ASP A 273 10.26 -15.13 -6.15
CA ASP A 273 8.96 -14.48 -6.08
C ASP A 273 9.04 -13.16 -6.86
N VAL A 274 8.44 -13.14 -8.05
CA VAL A 274 8.57 -12.08 -9.05
C VAL A 274 7.18 -11.53 -9.35
N SER A 275 7.05 -10.20 -9.34
CA SER A 275 5.83 -9.48 -9.67
C SER A 275 6.12 -8.43 -10.73
N VAL A 276 5.34 -8.41 -11.81
CA VAL A 276 5.39 -7.37 -12.85
C VAL A 276 3.99 -6.84 -13.04
N SER A 277 3.82 -5.52 -13.05
CA SER A 277 2.53 -4.87 -13.24
C SER A 277 2.68 -3.64 -14.12
N GLY A 278 1.69 -3.37 -14.96
CA GLY A 278 1.61 -2.14 -15.74
C GLY A 278 0.19 -1.60 -15.80
N ASN A 279 0.07 -0.29 -16.00
CA ASN A 279 -1.21 0.38 -16.10
C ASN A 279 -1.14 1.60 -17.02
N TYR A 280 -2.29 1.91 -17.62
CA TYR A 280 -2.59 3.17 -18.27
C TYR A 280 -3.90 3.70 -17.72
N LEU A 281 -3.92 4.98 -17.33
CA LEU A 281 -5.10 5.64 -16.79
C LEU A 281 -5.26 7.04 -17.38
N LYS A 282 -6.36 7.23 -18.12
CA LYS A 282 -6.89 8.53 -18.49
C LYS A 282 -8.01 8.91 -17.53
N ASN A 283 -7.89 10.04 -16.84
CA ASN A 283 -8.88 10.47 -15.86
C ASN A 283 -9.10 11.98 -15.89
N ASP A 284 -9.80 12.46 -16.92
CA ASP A 284 -10.07 13.87 -17.10
C ASP A 284 -11.13 14.38 -16.10
N ILE A 285 -10.93 15.62 -15.66
CA ILE A 285 -11.80 16.33 -14.73
C ILE A 285 -12.34 17.58 -15.43
N ALA A 286 -13.64 17.59 -15.69
CA ALA A 286 -14.35 18.83 -16.03
C ALA A 286 -14.65 19.61 -14.75
N GLY A 287 -14.58 20.94 -14.81
CA GLY A 287 -14.78 21.76 -13.62
C GLY A 287 -15.00 23.25 -13.93
N ARG A 288 -15.48 23.96 -12.92
CA ARG A 288 -15.68 25.40 -12.91
C ARG A 288 -14.99 25.99 -11.69
N ARG A 289 -14.29 27.10 -11.86
CA ARG A 289 -13.77 27.91 -10.76
C ARG A 289 -14.63 29.16 -10.61
N VAL A 290 -14.95 29.48 -9.37
CA VAL A 290 -15.42 30.80 -8.94
C VAL A 290 -14.50 31.19 -7.78
N GLY A 291 -13.92 32.37 -7.83
CA GLY A 291 -12.99 32.82 -6.78
C GLY A 291 -12.86 34.33 -6.77
N ASP A 292 -12.37 34.84 -5.65
CA ASP A 292 -12.02 36.24 -5.50
C ASP A 292 -10.68 36.30 -4.76
N VAL A 293 -9.71 36.99 -5.36
CA VAL A 293 -8.42 37.27 -4.75
C VAL A 293 -8.40 38.75 -4.41
N ASN A 294 -7.97 39.08 -3.20
CA ASN A 294 -7.93 40.45 -2.72
C ASN A 294 -6.52 40.81 -2.28
N THR A 295 -6.01 41.95 -2.74
CA THR A 295 -4.71 42.48 -2.33
C THR A 295 -4.87 43.89 -1.78
N THR A 296 -3.98 44.29 -0.87
CA THR A 296 -3.91 45.66 -0.36
C THR A 296 -2.46 46.09 -0.33
N ILE A 297 -2.12 47.07 -1.18
CA ILE A 297 -0.77 47.62 -1.29
C ILE A 297 -0.90 49.14 -1.23
N ASN A 298 -0.20 49.78 -0.30
CA ASN A 298 -0.21 51.24 -0.13
C ASN A 298 -1.63 51.84 -0.08
N ASN A 299 -2.51 51.27 0.75
CA ASN A 299 -3.94 51.64 0.89
C ASN A 299 -4.79 51.48 -0.39
N ILE A 300 -4.28 50.84 -1.43
CA ILE A 300 -5.08 50.47 -2.61
C ILE A 300 -5.52 49.02 -2.44
N PHE A 301 -6.83 48.84 -2.23
CA PHE A 301 -7.47 47.54 -2.25
C PHE A 301 -7.77 47.14 -3.69
N THR A 302 -7.29 45.99 -4.13
CA THR A 302 -7.62 45.43 -5.45
C THR A 302 -8.35 44.10 -5.25
N SER A 303 -9.55 43.98 -5.82
CA SER A 303 -10.32 42.74 -5.87
C SER A 303 -10.27 42.16 -7.28
N PHE A 304 -10.15 40.83 -7.36
CA PHE A 304 -10.07 40.03 -8.58
C PHE A 304 -11.16 38.94 -8.61
N PRO A 305 -12.46 39.31 -8.63
CA PRO A 305 -13.52 38.34 -8.81
C PRO A 305 -13.35 37.67 -10.17
N SER A 306 -13.44 36.34 -10.16
CA SER A 306 -13.14 35.53 -11.32
C SER A 306 -14.05 34.30 -11.39
N SER A 307 -14.52 33.99 -12.61
CA SER A 307 -15.35 32.82 -12.86
C SER A 307 -15.10 32.26 -14.26
N GLY A 308 -15.04 30.95 -14.37
CA GLY A 308 -14.91 30.27 -15.65
C GLY A 308 -14.57 28.80 -15.53
N GLU A 309 -14.18 28.22 -16.66
CA GLU A 309 -13.74 26.83 -16.72
C GLU A 309 -12.47 26.63 -15.87
N ARG A 310 -12.40 25.49 -15.18
CA ARG A 310 -11.15 24.92 -14.69
C ARG A 310 -11.20 23.40 -14.85
N SER A 311 -10.62 22.91 -15.94
CA SER A 311 -10.59 21.50 -16.27
C SER A 311 -9.17 20.94 -16.29
N PHE A 312 -9.07 19.63 -16.16
CA PHE A 312 -7.83 18.88 -16.22
C PHE A 312 -7.93 17.75 -17.22
N LYS A 313 -6.93 17.61 -18.08
CA LYS A 313 -6.68 16.38 -18.84
C LYS A 313 -5.51 15.65 -18.23
N ARG A 314 -5.66 14.36 -17.94
CA ARG A 314 -4.68 13.59 -17.16
C ARG A 314 -4.46 12.24 -17.80
N ASP A 315 -3.22 11.99 -18.20
CA ASP A 315 -2.76 10.71 -18.71
C ASP A 315 -1.63 10.20 -17.82
N ASN A 316 -1.74 8.96 -17.37
CA ASN A 316 -0.75 8.33 -16.51
C ASN A 316 -0.41 6.94 -17.02
N TYR A 317 0.88 6.61 -17.01
CA TYR A 317 1.43 5.30 -17.31
C TYR A 317 2.25 4.85 -16.11
N GLY A 318 2.13 3.59 -15.74
CA GLY A 318 2.94 2.97 -14.71
C GLY A 318 3.42 1.60 -15.16
N LEU A 319 4.69 1.30 -14.88
CA LEU A 319 5.27 -0.03 -15.01
C LEU A 319 6.09 -0.30 -13.76
N ARG A 320 5.93 -1.49 -13.20
CA ARG A 320 6.62 -1.90 -11.98
C ARG A 320 7.04 -3.35 -12.08
N GLY A 321 8.27 -3.62 -11.68
CA GLY A 321 8.80 -4.98 -11.50
C GLY A 321 9.42 -5.12 -10.12
N VAL A 322 9.17 -6.23 -9.43
CA VAL A 322 9.84 -6.60 -8.18
C VAL A 322 10.23 -8.06 -8.26
N ALA A 323 11.48 -8.38 -7.96
CA ALA A 323 11.98 -9.74 -7.85
C ALA A 323 12.59 -9.95 -6.47
N VAL A 324 12.09 -10.94 -5.76
CA VAL A 324 12.63 -11.45 -4.51
C VAL A 324 13.33 -12.76 -4.79
N PHE A 325 14.61 -12.85 -4.44
CA PHE A 325 15.41 -14.05 -4.58
C PHE A 325 15.94 -14.51 -3.22
N LYS A 326 15.55 -15.72 -2.83
CA LYS A 326 15.96 -16.37 -1.57
C LYS A 326 16.85 -17.57 -1.88
N PRO A 327 18.17 -17.39 -2.06
CA PRO A 327 19.06 -18.49 -2.40
C PRO A 327 19.07 -19.60 -1.33
N ASN A 328 18.82 -19.25 -0.08
CA ASN A 328 18.70 -20.12 1.09
C ASN A 328 17.86 -19.42 2.18
N ALA A 329 17.71 -20.06 3.35
CA ALA A 329 16.90 -19.52 4.46
C ALA A 329 17.51 -18.28 5.16
N THR A 330 18.79 -17.98 4.93
CA THR A 330 19.50 -16.90 5.62
C THR A 330 19.73 -15.66 4.76
N ASN A 331 19.54 -15.75 3.45
CA ASN A 331 19.83 -14.66 2.53
C ASN A 331 18.61 -14.35 1.66
N GLU A 332 18.31 -13.06 1.53
CA GLU A 332 17.23 -12.54 0.69
C GLU A 332 17.71 -11.31 -0.07
N TRP A 333 17.49 -11.33 -1.39
CA TRP A 333 17.70 -10.18 -2.27
C TRP A 333 16.35 -9.67 -2.76
N VAL A 334 16.17 -8.35 -2.79
CA VAL A 334 14.98 -7.71 -3.35
C VAL A 334 15.42 -6.65 -4.34
N LEU A 335 15.18 -6.90 -5.63
CA LEU A 335 15.34 -5.92 -6.69
C LEU A 335 13.95 -5.40 -7.06
N GLY A 336 13.81 -4.07 -7.15
CA GLY A 336 12.59 -3.49 -7.67
C GLY A 336 12.88 -2.31 -8.57
N TYR A 337 12.04 -2.14 -9.58
CA TYR A 337 12.10 -1.06 -10.53
C TYR A 337 10.69 -0.51 -10.77
N TYR A 338 10.58 0.80 -10.86
CA TYR A 338 9.36 1.52 -11.19
C TYR A 338 9.67 2.55 -12.27
N TYR A 339 8.87 2.52 -13.32
CA TYR A 339 8.80 3.56 -14.34
C TYR A 339 7.40 4.15 -14.33
N GLY A 340 7.30 5.47 -14.26
CA GLY A 340 6.03 6.20 -14.31
C GLY A 340 6.12 7.35 -15.30
N GLN A 341 5.04 7.63 -16.00
CA GLN A 341 4.90 8.84 -16.80
C GLN A 341 3.57 9.50 -16.47
N LYS A 342 3.59 10.82 -16.32
CA LYS A 342 2.39 11.63 -16.09
C LYS A 342 2.42 12.83 -17.01
N THR A 343 1.31 13.07 -17.68
CA THR A 343 1.01 14.32 -18.37
C THR A 343 -0.28 14.89 -17.82
N GLN A 344 -0.24 16.15 -17.40
CA GLN A 344 -1.42 16.87 -16.94
C GLN A 344 -1.50 18.24 -17.61
N TYR A 345 -2.56 18.45 -18.37
CA TYR A 345 -2.97 19.79 -18.77
C TYR A 345 -4.02 20.31 -17.79
N ARG A 346 -3.87 21.56 -17.35
CA ARG A 346 -4.91 22.32 -16.67
C ARG A 346 -5.30 23.49 -17.57
N ARG A 347 -6.55 23.51 -18.01
CA ARG A 347 -7.14 24.67 -18.69
C ARG A 347 -7.93 25.48 -17.69
N ALA A 348 -7.73 26.78 -17.71
CA ALA A 348 -8.52 27.73 -16.96
C ALA A 348 -8.89 28.91 -17.87
N ASP A 349 -10.10 28.86 -18.41
CA ASP A 349 -10.63 29.89 -19.30
C ASP A 349 -11.55 30.77 -18.46
N ILE A 350 -10.99 31.84 -17.89
CA ILE A 350 -11.58 32.59 -16.78
C ILE A 350 -11.86 34.04 -17.18
N ASN A 351 -13.03 34.55 -16.82
CA ASN A 351 -13.33 35.98 -16.88
C ASN A 351 -12.95 36.64 -15.57
N TYR A 352 -12.22 37.75 -15.64
CA TYR A 352 -11.83 38.58 -14.51
C TYR A 352 -12.55 39.93 -14.55
N ASN A 353 -12.95 40.43 -13.38
CA ASN A 353 -13.62 41.72 -13.24
C ASN A 353 -12.97 42.56 -12.13
N ASN A 354 -11.75 43.00 -12.38
CA ASN A 354 -10.92 43.60 -11.35
C ASN A 354 -11.38 45.01 -10.99
N THR A 355 -11.32 45.34 -9.71
CA THR A 355 -11.62 46.68 -9.20
C THR A 355 -10.50 47.15 -8.28
N LYS A 356 -10.13 48.43 -8.38
CA LYS A 356 -9.16 49.10 -7.49
C LYS A 356 -9.86 50.18 -6.70
N THR A 357 -9.80 50.12 -5.38
CA THR A 357 -10.41 51.09 -4.47
C THR A 357 -9.33 51.70 -3.58
N ASN A 358 -9.30 53.03 -3.51
CA ASN A 358 -8.48 53.74 -2.54
C ASN A 358 -9.18 53.67 -1.18
N LEU A 359 -8.56 53.01 -0.19
CA LEU A 359 -9.14 52.81 1.14
C LEU A 359 -9.24 54.09 1.97
N LEU A 360 -8.49 55.14 1.63
CA LEU A 360 -8.56 56.43 2.35
C LEU A 360 -9.77 57.25 1.93
N THR A 361 -10.12 57.22 0.63
CA THR A 361 -11.24 58.00 0.07
C THR A 361 -12.48 57.15 -0.18
N ASN A 362 -12.35 55.83 -0.08
CA ASN A 362 -13.35 54.83 -0.46
C ASN A 362 -13.82 54.95 -1.93
N GLN A 363 -13.01 55.55 -2.80
CA GLN A 363 -13.32 55.71 -4.22
C GLN A 363 -12.72 54.60 -5.07
N THR A 364 -13.49 54.09 -6.04
CA THR A 364 -12.95 53.21 -7.09
C THR A 364 -12.11 54.03 -8.08
N ILE A 365 -10.81 53.74 -8.14
CA ILE A 365 -9.83 54.46 -8.97
C ILE A 365 -9.45 53.67 -10.23
N GLY A 366 -9.94 52.45 -10.41
CA GLY A 366 -9.68 51.66 -11.61
C GLY A 366 -10.56 50.43 -11.73
N ARG A 367 -10.87 50.04 -12.97
CA ARG A 367 -11.55 48.79 -13.32
C ARG A 367 -10.86 48.17 -14.52
N ALA A 368 -10.72 46.84 -14.52
CA ALA A 368 -10.18 46.12 -15.65
C ALA A 368 -10.93 44.79 -15.81
N GLN A 369 -11.51 44.59 -16.99
CA GLN A 369 -12.20 43.36 -17.35
C GLN A 369 -11.46 42.68 -18.50
N TYR A 370 -11.17 41.41 -18.34
CA TYR A 370 -10.47 40.62 -19.36
C TYR A 370 -10.84 39.15 -19.27
N PHE A 371 -10.69 38.48 -20.41
CA PHE A 371 -10.77 37.03 -20.51
C PHE A 371 -9.36 36.46 -20.50
N ASN A 372 -9.13 35.42 -19.72
CA ASN A 372 -7.82 34.80 -19.59
C ASN A 372 -7.89 33.31 -19.91
N PRO A 373 -7.54 32.88 -21.14
CA PRO A 373 -7.17 31.50 -21.38
C PRO A 373 -5.81 31.23 -20.75
N ASN A 374 -5.82 30.39 -19.71
CA ASN A 374 -4.64 29.95 -18.99
C ASN A 374 -4.47 28.44 -19.18
N LEU A 375 -3.43 28.05 -19.91
CA LEU A 375 -3.09 26.64 -20.13
C LEU A 375 -1.80 26.32 -19.40
N VAL A 376 -1.87 25.35 -18.49
CA VAL A 376 -0.71 24.82 -17.78
C VAL A 376 -0.49 23.37 -18.15
N LEU A 377 0.74 23.05 -18.53
CA LEU A 377 1.22 21.69 -18.70
C LEU A 377 2.15 21.34 -17.53
N LYS A 378 1.92 20.19 -16.90
CA LYS A 378 2.86 19.55 -15.97
C LYS A 378 3.10 18.13 -16.44
N GLU A 379 4.33 17.82 -16.78
CA GLU A 379 4.77 16.50 -17.21
C GLU A 379 5.87 15.97 -16.30
N GLY A 380 5.95 14.66 -16.19
CA GLY A 380 6.95 14.00 -15.39
C GLY A 380 7.20 12.57 -15.85
N THR A 381 8.46 12.21 -15.99
CA THR A 381 8.91 10.83 -16.09
C THR A 381 9.62 10.46 -14.79
N PHE A 382 9.31 9.29 -14.24
CA PHE A 382 9.74 8.86 -12.92
C PHE A 382 10.40 7.50 -13.01
N ASN A 383 11.64 7.38 -12.52
CA ASN A 383 12.40 6.16 -12.47
C ASN A 383 12.82 5.90 -11.02
N VAL A 384 12.46 4.75 -10.46
CA VAL A 384 12.89 4.35 -9.12
C VAL A 384 13.47 2.96 -9.18
N LEU A 385 14.72 2.81 -8.76
CA LEU A 385 15.43 1.54 -8.65
C LEU A 385 15.76 1.27 -7.19
N ASN A 386 15.38 0.09 -6.69
CA ASN A 386 15.74 -0.36 -5.35
C ASN A 386 16.46 -1.70 -5.39
N LEU A 387 17.48 -1.85 -4.54
CA LEU A 387 18.17 -3.11 -4.28
C LEU A 387 18.35 -3.28 -2.78
N ASP A 388 17.83 -4.37 -2.25
CA ASP A 388 18.02 -4.77 -0.86
C ASP A 388 18.71 -6.13 -0.76
N TYR A 389 19.55 -6.25 0.25
CA TYR A 389 20.13 -7.51 0.68
C TYR A 389 19.93 -7.67 2.17
N THR A 390 19.33 -8.80 2.58
CA THR A 390 19.17 -9.16 3.99
C THR A 390 19.90 -10.46 4.28
N HIS A 391 20.77 -10.43 5.28
CA HIS A 391 21.40 -11.61 5.86
C HIS A 391 20.87 -11.85 7.28
N THR A 392 20.32 -13.04 7.54
CA THR A 392 19.88 -13.50 8.85
C THR A 392 20.91 -14.47 9.43
N PHE A 393 21.52 -14.08 10.54
CA PHE A 393 22.54 -14.84 11.26
C PHE A 393 21.92 -15.99 12.06
N LYS A 394 22.73 -16.97 12.46
CA LYS A 394 22.29 -18.14 13.26
C LYS A 394 21.62 -17.74 14.58
N ASN A 395 22.07 -16.66 15.20
CA ASN A 395 21.48 -16.10 16.43
C ASN A 395 20.18 -15.29 16.18
N ARG A 396 19.60 -15.38 14.97
CA ARG A 396 18.42 -14.62 14.49
C ARG A 396 18.61 -13.10 14.45
N ALA A 397 19.83 -12.61 14.58
CA ALA A 397 20.12 -11.24 14.19
C ALA A 397 19.97 -11.11 12.67
N ALA A 398 19.63 -9.92 12.19
CA ALA A 398 19.50 -9.64 10.76
C ALA A 398 20.23 -8.34 10.42
N LEU A 399 20.99 -8.34 9.31
CA LEU A 399 21.58 -7.16 8.70
C LEU A 399 20.92 -6.95 7.34
N THR A 400 20.33 -5.78 7.13
CA THR A 400 19.76 -5.36 5.85
C THR A 400 20.54 -4.18 5.29
N LEU A 401 21.04 -4.32 4.07
CA LEU A 401 21.63 -3.25 3.29
C LEU A 401 20.65 -2.86 2.19
N SER A 402 20.38 -1.57 2.03
CA SER A 402 19.43 -1.05 1.04
C SER A 402 20.04 0.09 0.24
N GLY A 403 19.87 0.03 -1.07
CA GLY A 403 20.10 1.13 -2.01
C GLY A 403 18.81 1.49 -2.72
N LEU A 404 18.52 2.78 -2.81
CA LEU A 404 17.39 3.34 -3.56
C LEU A 404 17.89 4.53 -4.37
N TYR A 405 17.70 4.49 -5.68
CA TYR A 405 17.97 5.58 -6.59
C TYR A 405 16.65 6.01 -7.24
N GLU A 406 16.37 7.30 -7.22
CA GLU A 406 15.20 7.91 -7.85
C GLU A 406 15.66 9.02 -8.80
N ASN A 407 15.08 9.05 -10.00
CA ASN A 407 15.19 10.14 -10.93
C ASN A 407 13.78 10.55 -11.38
N ALA A 408 13.51 11.85 -11.38
CA ALA A 408 12.26 12.41 -11.85
C ALA A 408 12.57 13.58 -12.79
N ASP A 409 12.27 13.41 -14.08
CA ASP A 409 12.42 14.47 -15.07
C ASP A 409 11.11 15.23 -15.14
N LEU A 410 11.06 16.38 -14.46
CA LEU A 410 9.86 17.20 -14.36
C LEU A 410 9.96 18.36 -15.34
N SER A 411 8.91 18.59 -16.11
CA SER A 411 8.84 19.71 -17.04
C SER A 411 7.43 20.27 -17.14
N GLY A 412 7.31 21.43 -17.77
CA GLY A 412 6.01 22.02 -18.02
C GLY A 412 6.10 23.42 -18.56
N PHE A 413 4.91 23.97 -18.78
CA PHE A 413 4.77 25.38 -19.11
C PHE A 413 3.49 25.96 -18.52
N THR A 414 3.48 27.29 -18.39
CA THR A 414 2.27 28.08 -18.18
C THR A 414 2.16 29.10 -19.30
N ASN A 415 1.07 29.02 -20.06
CA ASN A 415 0.70 30.03 -21.03
C ASN A 415 -0.49 30.81 -20.48
N ASN A 416 -0.33 32.13 -20.37
CA ASN A 416 -1.33 33.02 -19.80
C ASN A 416 -1.53 34.19 -20.77
N GLN A 417 -2.76 34.42 -21.22
CA GLN A 417 -3.08 35.51 -22.14
C GLN A 417 -4.22 36.34 -21.55
N ASN A 418 -3.97 37.57 -21.12
CA ASN A 418 -5.05 38.48 -20.77
C ASN A 418 -5.56 39.12 -22.08
N LEU A 419 -6.75 38.75 -22.50
CA LEU A 419 -7.41 39.24 -23.71
C LEU A 419 -8.51 40.23 -23.35
N SER A 420 -8.73 41.24 -24.19
CA SER A 420 -9.87 42.14 -24.06
C SER A 420 -11.17 41.34 -23.97
N GLN A 421 -12.02 41.65 -22.98
CA GLN A 421 -13.26 40.89 -22.80
C GLN A 421 -14.23 41.09 -23.96
N THR A 422 -14.20 42.24 -24.63
CA THR A 422 -15.16 42.63 -25.68
C THR A 422 -14.99 41.80 -26.95
N ASN A 423 -13.76 41.60 -27.44
CA ASN A 423 -13.50 40.89 -28.69
C ASN A 423 -12.76 39.56 -28.51
N ARG A 424 -12.13 39.32 -27.34
CA ARG A 424 -11.29 38.14 -27.05
C ARG A 424 -10.18 37.89 -28.08
N THR A 425 -9.74 38.93 -28.77
CA THR A 425 -8.66 38.89 -29.76
C THR A 425 -7.53 39.84 -29.41
N ASP A 426 -7.84 40.96 -28.76
CA ASP A 426 -6.82 41.93 -28.39
C ASP A 426 -6.06 41.45 -27.16
N THR A 427 -4.79 41.11 -27.34
CA THR A 427 -3.91 40.74 -26.25
C THR A 427 -3.57 41.98 -25.45
N LEU A 428 -3.96 42.04 -24.18
CA LEU A 428 -3.52 43.05 -23.23
C LEU A 428 -2.16 42.67 -22.64
N GLN A 429 -2.00 41.40 -22.29
CA GLN A 429 -0.77 40.83 -21.77
C GLN A 429 -0.67 39.36 -22.20
N TYR A 430 0.51 38.93 -22.60
CA TYR A 430 0.81 37.53 -22.83
C TYR A 430 2.06 37.16 -22.07
N THR A 431 2.02 36.03 -21.37
CA THR A 431 3.18 35.48 -20.65
C THR A 431 3.30 34.00 -20.93
N PHE A 432 4.52 33.54 -21.21
CA PHE A 432 4.83 32.14 -21.46
C PHE A 432 6.01 31.73 -20.61
N ASN A 433 5.75 30.78 -19.70
CA ASN A 433 6.71 30.37 -18.68
C ASN A 433 7.02 28.91 -18.91
N THR A 434 8.25 28.56 -19.22
CA THR A 434 8.69 27.16 -19.32
C THR A 434 9.54 26.81 -18.10
N GLY A 435 9.44 25.55 -17.67
CA GLY A 435 10.21 25.05 -16.55
C GLY A 435 10.65 23.62 -16.80
N ILE A 436 11.92 23.34 -16.54
CA ILE A 436 12.44 21.98 -16.31
C ILE A 436 13.01 21.94 -14.91
N ASN A 437 12.77 20.85 -14.19
CA ASN A 437 13.16 20.71 -12.79
C ASN A 437 13.51 19.26 -12.41
N PRO A 438 14.44 18.62 -13.15
CA PRO A 438 14.88 17.26 -12.88
C PRO A 438 15.35 17.11 -11.44
N LEU A 439 15.01 15.97 -10.84
CA LEU A 439 15.41 15.57 -9.50
C LEU A 439 16.13 14.23 -9.59
N SER A 440 17.24 14.11 -8.85
CA SER A 440 17.89 12.85 -8.58
C SER A 440 18.04 12.66 -7.07
N ALA A 441 17.79 11.44 -6.58
CA ALA A 441 17.93 11.13 -5.18
C ALA A 441 18.56 9.76 -4.98
N LEU A 442 19.55 9.70 -4.10
CA LEU A 442 20.21 8.47 -3.65
C LEU A 442 19.96 8.30 -2.15
N ARG A 443 19.53 7.10 -1.77
CA ARG A 443 19.39 6.70 -0.37
C ARG A 443 20.07 5.37 -0.14
N LEU A 444 21.00 5.35 0.81
CA LEU A 444 21.69 4.16 1.26
C LEU A 444 21.35 3.90 2.73
N LYS A 445 21.10 2.65 3.10
CA LYS A 445 20.73 2.27 4.46
C LYS A 445 21.43 0.99 4.88
N ALA A 446 21.82 0.94 6.15
CA ALA A 446 22.27 -0.26 6.83
C ALA A 446 21.47 -0.40 8.13
N ASP A 447 20.67 -1.45 8.23
CA ASP A 447 19.81 -1.74 9.38
C ASP A 447 20.26 -3.06 10.02
N PHE A 448 20.52 -3.03 11.32
CA PHE A 448 20.82 -4.20 12.13
C PHE A 448 19.71 -4.43 13.15
N GLU A 449 19.23 -5.65 13.25
CA GLU A 449 18.15 -6.04 14.14
C GLU A 449 18.52 -7.29 14.94
N GLN A 450 18.35 -7.26 16.26
CA GLN A 450 18.65 -8.39 17.13
C GLN A 450 17.66 -8.48 18.29
N THR A 451 17.17 -9.68 18.56
CA THR A 451 16.38 -9.95 19.77
C THR A 451 17.31 -10.02 20.98
N ILE A 452 17.09 -9.15 21.98
CA ILE A 452 17.86 -9.07 23.23
C ILE A 452 16.88 -8.99 24.41
N GLY A 453 16.94 -9.99 25.30
CA GLY A 453 16.05 -10.10 26.44
C GLY A 453 14.58 -10.22 26.03
N ILE A 454 13.74 -9.32 26.54
CA ILE A 454 12.28 -9.28 26.32
C ILE A 454 11.85 -8.58 25.02
N GLY A 455 12.81 -8.20 24.18
CA GLY A 455 12.55 -7.30 23.06
C GLY A 455 13.59 -7.40 21.96
N LYS A 456 13.49 -6.45 21.03
CA LYS A 456 14.28 -6.34 19.81
C LYS A 456 14.97 -4.99 19.80
N LEU A 457 16.29 -5.02 19.68
CA LEU A 457 17.13 -3.86 19.43
C LEU A 457 17.27 -3.68 17.91
N SER A 458 17.05 -2.46 17.45
CA SER A 458 17.25 -2.02 16.07
C SER A 458 18.25 -0.87 16.07
N LEU A 459 19.31 -1.03 15.29
CA LEU A 459 20.33 -0.02 15.05
C LEU A 459 20.38 0.24 13.55
N GLY A 460 20.64 1.48 13.15
CA GLY A 460 20.88 1.69 11.73
C GLY A 460 21.41 3.06 11.35
N TYR A 461 22.00 3.09 10.16
CA TYR A 461 22.54 4.26 9.51
C TYR A 461 21.83 4.49 8.18
N GLN A 462 21.57 5.76 7.86
CA GLN A 462 20.96 6.17 6.61
C GLN A 462 21.72 7.36 6.04
N PHE A 463 22.15 7.25 4.79
CA PHE A 463 22.61 8.35 3.97
C PHE A 463 21.53 8.72 2.95
N ARG A 464 21.31 10.02 2.75
CA ARG A 464 20.44 10.55 1.70
C ARG A 464 21.11 11.72 1.02
N GLN A 465 21.10 11.72 -0.31
CA GLN A 465 21.42 12.88 -1.12
C GLN A 465 20.29 13.09 -2.12
N GLN A 466 19.87 14.34 -2.29
CA GLN A 466 18.91 14.76 -3.30
C GLN A 466 19.46 16.00 -3.98
N ASP A 467 19.49 15.96 -5.30
CA ASP A 467 19.88 17.06 -6.17
C ASP A 467 18.69 17.44 -7.04
N GLN A 468 18.49 18.74 -7.25
CA GLN A 468 17.41 19.25 -8.05
C GLN A 468 17.86 20.52 -8.77
N ASP A 469 17.97 20.41 -10.09
CA ASP A 469 18.51 21.44 -10.99
C ASP A 469 17.37 22.00 -11.85
N GLY A 470 16.84 23.15 -11.46
CA GLY A 470 15.74 23.82 -12.15
C GLY A 470 16.22 24.86 -13.16
N VAL A 471 15.58 24.93 -14.33
CA VAL A 471 15.69 26.04 -15.27
C VAL A 471 14.31 26.57 -15.56
N PHE A 472 14.11 27.85 -15.25
CA PHE A 472 12.84 28.56 -15.42
C PHE A 472 13.05 29.74 -16.35
N VAL A 473 12.25 29.81 -17.41
CA VAL A 473 12.28 30.90 -18.38
C VAL A 473 10.91 31.53 -18.44
N TYR A 474 10.86 32.84 -18.24
CA TYR A 474 9.66 33.65 -18.28
C TYR A 474 9.75 34.60 -19.46
N GLN A 475 8.78 34.53 -20.36
CA GLN A 475 8.67 35.43 -21.49
C GLN A 475 7.39 36.24 -21.39
N GLU A 476 7.42 37.51 -21.77
CA GLU A 476 6.24 38.37 -21.78
C GLU A 476 6.19 39.33 -22.96
N LYS A 477 4.98 39.76 -23.30
CA LYS A 477 4.69 40.86 -24.22
C LYS A 477 3.42 41.61 -23.80
N ALA A 478 3.33 42.88 -24.18
CA ALA A 478 2.22 43.77 -23.85
C ALA A 478 1.56 44.28 -25.14
N GLY A 479 0.34 43.85 -25.44
CA GLY A 479 -0.26 44.15 -26.73
C GLY A 479 0.01 43.11 -27.81
N ASN A 480 -0.68 43.26 -28.94
CA ASN A 480 -0.51 42.40 -30.11
C ASN A 480 0.82 42.63 -30.85
N PHE A 481 1.34 43.86 -30.82
CA PHE A 481 2.43 44.32 -31.69
C PHE A 481 3.81 44.40 -31.02
N THR A 482 3.91 44.10 -29.73
CA THR A 482 5.22 44.05 -29.04
C THR A 482 5.85 42.67 -29.18
N PRO A 483 7.19 42.58 -29.32
CA PRO A 483 7.89 41.31 -29.36
C PRO A 483 7.75 40.55 -28.02
N LEU A 484 7.79 39.22 -28.10
CA LEU A 484 7.88 38.36 -26.92
C LEU A 484 9.32 38.32 -26.44
N LEU A 485 9.57 38.87 -25.25
CA LEU A 485 10.91 39.00 -24.69
C LEU A 485 11.04 38.20 -23.40
N VAL A 486 12.24 37.65 -23.15
CA VAL A 486 12.57 37.02 -21.87
C VAL A 486 12.65 38.11 -20.81
N ASN A 487 11.98 37.91 -19.67
CA ASN A 487 12.14 38.76 -18.49
C ASN A 487 13.17 38.13 -17.53
N PRO A 488 14.38 38.72 -17.39
CA PRO A 488 15.42 38.17 -16.54
C PRO A 488 15.09 38.20 -15.04
N ALA A 489 14.12 39.00 -14.59
CA ALA A 489 13.73 39.05 -13.18
C ALA A 489 12.90 37.83 -12.75
N PHE A 490 12.25 37.16 -13.71
CA PHE A 490 11.42 35.97 -13.51
C PHE A 490 12.08 34.69 -14.07
N SER A 491 13.27 34.82 -14.66
CA SER A 491 13.99 33.71 -15.30
C SER A 491 15.28 33.41 -14.55
N ALA A 492 15.50 32.16 -14.17
CA ALA A 492 16.71 31.73 -13.48
C ALA A 492 16.96 30.22 -13.63
N SER A 493 18.23 29.85 -13.49
CA SER A 493 18.62 28.47 -13.20
C SER A 493 18.92 28.38 -11.71
N VAL A 494 18.35 27.39 -11.03
CA VAL A 494 18.49 27.18 -9.59
C VAL A 494 18.90 25.74 -9.32
N ARG A 495 19.68 25.52 -8.26
CA ARG A 495 20.05 24.19 -7.79
C ARG A 495 19.80 24.08 -6.30
N VAL A 496 19.22 22.96 -5.89
CA VAL A 496 19.02 22.62 -4.48
C VAL A 496 19.62 21.25 -4.18
N LEU A 497 20.69 21.26 -3.38
CA LEU A 497 21.31 20.06 -2.85
C LEU A 497 20.86 19.83 -1.40
N ASN A 498 20.32 18.67 -1.10
CA ASN A 498 20.04 18.20 0.25
C ASN A 498 20.87 16.95 0.55
N ARG A 499 21.65 16.97 1.63
CA ARG A 499 22.43 15.82 2.10
C ARG A 499 22.16 15.56 3.58
N ILE A 500 21.87 14.31 3.93
CA ILE A 500 21.50 13.94 5.29
C ILE A 500 22.19 12.64 5.70
N HIS A 501 22.83 12.67 6.86
CA HIS A 501 23.32 11.51 7.57
C HIS A 501 22.43 11.28 8.78
N GLY A 502 21.88 10.08 8.92
CA GLY A 502 21.02 9.72 10.03
C GLY A 502 21.52 8.46 10.73
N LEU A 503 21.62 8.51 12.05
CA LEU A 503 21.93 7.36 12.91
C LEU A 503 20.75 7.16 13.85
N TYR A 504 20.31 5.93 14.03
CA TYR A 504 19.22 5.64 14.96
C TYR A 504 19.47 4.39 15.80
N THR A 505 18.85 4.40 16.98
CA THR A 505 18.69 3.25 17.85
C THR A 505 17.25 3.16 18.32
N GLN A 506 16.73 1.95 18.44
CA GLN A 506 15.38 1.69 18.90
C GLN A 506 15.30 0.34 19.60
N TYR A 507 14.57 0.30 20.71
CA TYR A 507 14.25 -0.93 21.42
C TYR A 507 12.73 -1.10 21.47
N ALA A 508 12.23 -2.28 21.09
CA ALA A 508 10.82 -2.61 21.13
C ALA A 508 10.62 -3.95 21.84
N GLY A 509 9.69 -4.04 22.79
CA GLY A 509 9.50 -5.24 23.59
C GLY A 509 8.06 -5.43 24.05
N LYS A 510 7.81 -6.59 24.64
CA LYS A 510 6.50 -6.93 25.22
C LYS A 510 6.70 -7.55 26.59
N VAL A 511 6.04 -6.99 27.60
CA VAL A 511 6.01 -7.53 28.97
C VAL A 511 4.57 -7.66 29.41
N LYS A 512 4.13 -8.90 29.64
CA LYS A 512 2.74 -9.22 29.98
C LYS A 512 1.77 -8.57 28.98
N LYS A 513 0.94 -7.64 29.45
CA LYS A 513 -0.09 -6.93 28.68
C LYS A 513 0.41 -5.62 28.06
N VAL A 514 1.70 -5.29 28.20
CA VAL A 514 2.27 -4.01 27.73
C VAL A 514 3.24 -4.29 26.59
N GLU A 515 2.94 -3.72 25.43
CA GLU A 515 3.86 -3.59 24.30
C GLU A 515 4.41 -2.18 24.28
N PHE A 516 5.70 -2.02 24.05
CA PHE A 516 6.35 -0.71 24.04
C PHE A 516 7.46 -0.63 23.00
N SER A 517 7.72 0.57 22.52
CA SER A 517 8.92 0.90 21.75
C SER A 517 9.44 2.27 22.12
N ALA A 518 10.75 2.42 22.20
CA ALA A 518 11.42 3.68 22.44
C ALA A 518 12.66 3.77 21.55
N GLY A 519 12.91 4.94 20.99
CA GLY A 519 14.02 5.14 20.06
C GLY A 519 14.46 6.59 19.96
N LEU A 520 15.68 6.76 19.48
CA LEU A 520 16.30 8.05 19.25
C LEU A 520 17.01 8.02 17.91
N ARG A 521 16.75 9.05 17.10
CA ARG A 521 17.45 9.29 15.84
C ARG A 521 18.18 10.61 15.86
N TYR A 522 19.45 10.61 15.48
CA TYR A 522 20.24 11.80 15.21
C TYR A 522 20.33 12.01 13.71
N GLU A 523 20.10 13.24 13.23
CA GLU A 523 20.37 13.61 11.84
C GLU A 523 21.26 14.84 11.75
N ASN A 524 22.29 14.74 10.91
CA ASN A 524 23.07 15.86 10.40
C ASN A 524 22.64 16.14 8.97
N ALA A 525 22.04 17.31 8.73
CA ALA A 525 21.47 17.72 7.46
C ALA A 525 22.17 18.98 6.94
N LEU A 526 22.51 18.95 5.66
CA LEU A 526 23.02 20.06 4.86
C LEU A 526 22.00 20.35 3.76
N ARG A 527 21.63 21.62 3.61
CA ARG A 527 20.93 22.15 2.43
C ARG A 527 21.76 23.25 1.82
N GLU A 528 21.92 23.23 0.51
CA GLU A 528 22.54 24.29 -0.27
C GLU A 528 21.59 24.69 -1.40
N PHE A 529 21.28 25.99 -1.47
CA PHE A 529 20.58 26.61 -2.60
C PHE A 529 21.54 27.52 -3.34
N SER A 530 21.62 27.40 -4.67
CA SER A 530 22.42 28.27 -5.53
C SER A 530 21.66 28.65 -6.79
N ASP A 531 22.05 29.74 -7.44
CA ASP A 531 21.45 30.21 -8.69
C ASP A 531 22.50 30.74 -9.68
N ASN A 532 22.06 31.04 -10.90
CA ASN A 532 22.91 31.62 -11.95
C ASN A 532 22.92 33.17 -11.94
N LYS A 533 22.52 33.83 -10.85
CA LYS A 533 22.49 35.31 -10.75
C LYS A 533 23.68 35.88 -10.00
N GLY A 534 24.69 35.07 -9.70
CA GLY A 534 25.90 35.50 -8.99
C GLY A 534 25.70 35.67 -7.48
N SER A 535 24.58 35.20 -6.93
CA SER A 535 24.35 35.18 -5.49
C SER A 535 25.24 34.13 -4.82
N LYS A 536 25.73 34.43 -3.60
CA LYS A 536 26.39 33.40 -2.78
C LYS A 536 25.40 32.28 -2.44
N PRO A 537 25.80 30.99 -2.48
CA PRO A 537 24.92 29.91 -2.10
C PRO A 537 24.36 30.07 -0.68
N ASN A 538 23.07 29.83 -0.51
CA ASN A 538 22.43 29.80 0.81
C ASN A 538 22.62 28.41 1.43
N VAL A 539 23.48 28.34 2.44
CA VAL A 539 23.83 27.08 3.11
C VAL A 539 23.15 27.00 4.49
N LEU A 540 22.41 25.92 4.72
CA LEU A 540 21.79 25.60 6.00
C LEU A 540 22.33 24.26 6.51
N LYS A 541 22.99 24.29 7.68
CA LYS A 541 23.45 23.10 8.40
C LYS A 541 22.64 22.91 9.67
N LEU A 542 22.16 21.70 9.90
CA LEU A 542 21.30 21.35 11.02
C LEU A 542 21.70 20.00 11.62
N SER A 543 21.87 19.97 12.95
CA SER A 543 22.02 18.74 13.71
C SER A 543 20.85 18.62 14.69
N ASN A 544 20.04 17.57 14.57
CA ASN A 544 18.82 17.42 15.37
C ASN A 544 18.64 16.00 15.90
N LEU A 545 17.96 15.92 17.05
CA LEU A 545 17.51 14.68 17.66
C LEU A 545 15.99 14.51 17.47
N PHE A 546 15.59 13.30 17.10
CA PHE A 546 14.22 12.87 16.86
C PHE A 546 13.89 11.68 17.75
N PRO A 547 13.47 11.93 19.02
CA PRO A 547 13.00 10.87 19.91
C PRO A 547 11.62 10.35 19.47
N SER A 548 11.36 9.08 19.77
CA SER A 548 10.05 8.44 19.60
C SER A 548 9.79 7.45 20.74
N ALA A 549 8.54 7.38 21.21
CA ALA A 549 8.09 6.39 22.18
C ALA A 549 6.65 5.97 21.89
N ASN A 550 6.35 4.68 21.96
CA ASN A 550 5.02 4.12 21.78
C ASN A 550 4.74 3.12 22.91
N VAL A 551 3.51 3.09 23.40
CA VAL A 551 3.02 2.12 24.38
C VAL A 551 1.62 1.67 23.97
N LEU A 552 1.38 0.36 24.04
CA LEU A 552 0.08 -0.26 23.84
C LEU A 552 -0.17 -1.22 25.01
N VAL A 553 -1.24 -0.97 25.75
CA VAL A 553 -1.64 -1.75 26.93
C VAL A 553 -2.92 -2.51 26.63
N ASP A 554 -2.90 -3.83 26.79
CA ASP A 554 -4.08 -4.67 26.79
C ASP A 554 -4.80 -4.57 28.15
N LEU A 555 -6.00 -3.97 28.13
CA LEU A 555 -6.87 -3.79 29.30
C LEU A 555 -7.80 -4.99 29.52
N GLY A 556 -7.72 -6.02 28.66
CA GLY A 556 -8.59 -7.18 28.67
C GLY A 556 -9.92 -6.96 27.94
N LYS A 557 -10.70 -8.04 27.77
CA LYS A 557 -11.99 -8.02 27.04
C LYS A 557 -11.86 -7.41 25.63
N ASN A 558 -10.74 -7.65 24.93
CA ASN A 558 -10.41 -7.06 23.62
C ASN A 558 -10.35 -5.52 23.61
N LEU A 559 -10.07 -4.90 24.76
CA LEU A 559 -9.87 -3.46 24.88
C LEU A 559 -8.37 -3.17 25.04
N ARG A 560 -7.84 -2.26 24.23
CA ARG A 560 -6.44 -1.85 24.27
C ARG A 560 -6.36 -0.33 24.36
N ALA A 561 -5.44 0.20 25.15
CA ALA A 561 -5.14 1.63 25.22
C ALA A 561 -3.76 1.89 24.61
N LYS A 562 -3.64 2.96 23.82
CA LYS A 562 -2.42 3.36 23.14
C LYS A 562 -2.00 4.76 23.56
N ALA A 563 -0.71 4.97 23.76
CA ALA A 563 -0.11 6.29 23.86
C ALA A 563 1.17 6.33 23.00
N ALA A 564 1.41 7.43 22.30
CA ALA A 564 2.59 7.58 21.47
C ALA A 564 3.09 9.03 21.39
N TYR A 565 4.39 9.16 21.19
CA TYR A 565 5.09 10.41 20.97
C TYR A 565 6.14 10.23 19.86
N SER A 566 6.22 11.19 18.94
CA SER A 566 7.34 11.27 18.00
C SER A 566 7.65 12.71 17.62
N ARG A 567 8.94 13.05 17.52
CA ARG A 567 9.37 14.32 16.94
C ARG A 567 9.69 14.13 15.45
N ARG A 568 9.19 15.03 14.60
CA ARG A 568 9.34 15.00 13.13
C ARG A 568 9.81 16.36 12.58
N VAL A 569 10.19 16.38 11.31
CA VAL A 569 10.54 17.61 10.58
C VAL A 569 9.78 17.67 9.27
N GLN A 570 9.32 18.87 8.91
CA GLN A 570 8.84 19.22 7.57
C GLN A 570 9.91 20.09 6.93
N ARG A 571 10.60 19.52 5.95
CA ARG A 571 11.61 20.23 5.15
C ARG A 571 10.93 21.07 4.07
N SER A 572 11.62 22.13 3.68
CA SER A 572 11.13 23.09 2.69
C SER A 572 11.14 22.49 1.29
N THR A 573 10.12 22.80 0.49
CA THR A 573 10.07 22.37 -0.91
C THR A 573 10.93 23.29 -1.79
N ASN A 574 11.23 22.87 -3.03
CA ASN A 574 11.97 23.71 -3.96
C ASN A 574 11.22 25.03 -4.27
N SER A 575 9.90 24.98 -4.47
CA SER A 575 9.07 26.18 -4.65
C SER A 575 9.13 27.13 -3.45
N GLU A 576 9.21 26.62 -2.22
CA GLU A 576 9.37 27.45 -1.02
C GLU A 576 10.77 28.10 -0.92
N LEU A 577 11.77 27.56 -1.62
CA LEU A 577 13.15 28.05 -1.63
C LEU A 577 13.43 28.99 -2.81
N ASN A 578 12.73 28.82 -3.93
CA ASN A 578 12.95 29.56 -5.15
C ASN A 578 12.63 31.06 -4.98
N PRO A 579 13.62 31.97 -4.95
CA PRO A 579 13.38 33.40 -4.74
C PRO A 579 12.86 34.11 -5.99
N TYR A 580 12.81 33.44 -7.14
CA TYR A 580 12.38 34.04 -8.39
C TYR A 580 10.86 34.03 -8.47
N PRO A 581 10.22 35.19 -8.71
CA PRO A 581 8.77 35.26 -8.78
C PRO A 581 8.21 34.39 -9.91
N GLU A 582 7.10 33.71 -9.65
CA GLU A 582 6.33 32.96 -10.63
C GLU A 582 4.90 33.46 -10.71
N ARG A 583 4.30 33.35 -11.91
CA ARG A 583 2.92 33.74 -12.18
C ARG A 583 2.17 32.57 -12.81
N GLU A 584 1.51 31.75 -11.99
CA GLU A 584 0.61 30.69 -12.49
C GLU A 584 -0.77 31.25 -12.89
N HIS A 585 -1.21 32.32 -12.23
CA HIS A 585 -2.51 32.98 -12.40
C HIS A 585 -2.35 34.48 -12.67
N SER A 586 -3.37 35.11 -13.27
CA SER A 586 -3.28 36.52 -13.67
C SER A 586 -3.20 37.46 -12.46
N GLU A 587 -3.80 37.03 -11.34
CA GLU A 587 -4.04 37.79 -10.13
C GLU A 587 -3.00 37.58 -9.00
N THR A 588 -2.11 36.59 -9.10
CA THR A 588 -1.11 36.29 -8.06
C THR A 588 0.32 36.21 -8.59
N LEU A 589 1.25 36.62 -7.75
CA LEU A 589 2.68 36.37 -7.88
C LEU A 589 3.13 35.59 -6.65
N GLU A 590 3.85 34.49 -6.87
CA GLU A 590 4.38 33.63 -5.81
C GLU A 590 5.90 33.68 -5.84
N GLN A 591 6.53 33.77 -4.67
CA GLN A 591 7.98 33.72 -4.53
C GLN A 591 8.35 33.02 -3.21
N GLY A 592 9.43 32.26 -3.25
CA GLY A 592 10.02 31.58 -2.11
C GLY A 592 11.05 32.43 -1.35
N ASP A 593 11.64 31.83 -0.34
CA ASP A 593 12.72 32.40 0.46
C ASP A 593 13.80 31.33 0.70
N PRO A 594 14.99 31.44 0.08
CA PRO A 594 16.04 30.42 0.21
C PRO A 594 16.56 30.28 1.64
N SER A 595 16.32 31.28 2.51
CA SER A 595 16.71 31.26 3.92
C SER A 595 15.69 30.56 4.82
N ILE A 596 14.54 30.14 4.29
CA ILE A 596 13.46 29.55 5.07
C ILE A 596 13.94 28.29 5.79
N ARG A 597 13.63 28.18 7.09
CA ARG A 597 14.02 27.05 7.92
C ARG A 597 12.91 25.98 7.96
N PRO A 598 13.27 24.70 8.14
CA PRO A 598 12.29 23.64 8.28
C PRO A 598 11.46 23.79 9.56
N GLU A 599 10.26 23.19 9.55
CA GLU A 599 9.35 23.17 10.69
C GLU A 599 9.53 21.88 11.50
N PHE A 600 9.68 21.97 12.82
CA PHE A 600 9.72 20.79 13.70
C PHE A 600 8.37 20.59 14.37
N ILE A 601 7.93 19.34 14.44
CA ILE A 601 6.62 18.98 14.98
C ILE A 601 6.78 17.89 16.05
N GLY A 602 6.18 18.09 17.22
CA GLY A 602 5.92 17.03 18.19
C GLY A 602 4.54 16.44 17.95
N ILE A 603 4.46 15.13 17.75
CA ILE A 603 3.21 14.39 17.59
C ILE A 603 2.94 13.65 18.89
N TYR A 604 1.84 13.98 19.55
CA TYR A 604 1.35 13.28 20.74
C TYR A 604 0.05 12.57 20.40
N GLU A 605 -0.06 11.31 20.78
CA GLU A 605 -1.21 10.48 20.46
C GLU A 605 -1.66 9.70 21.68
N ALA A 606 -2.97 9.64 21.90
CA ALA A 606 -3.62 8.77 22.86
C ALA A 606 -4.85 8.14 22.22
N GLY A 607 -5.13 6.87 22.47
CA GLY A 607 -6.26 6.20 21.87
C GLY A 607 -6.71 4.93 22.57
N ILE A 608 -7.92 4.49 22.23
CA ILE A 608 -8.53 3.26 22.72
C ILE A 608 -8.98 2.45 21.50
N ILE A 609 -8.66 1.16 21.51
CA ILE A 609 -9.00 0.20 20.46
C ILE A 609 -9.85 -0.90 21.08
N LYS A 610 -11.01 -1.19 20.50
CA LYS A 610 -11.93 -2.24 20.93
C LYS A 610 -12.21 -3.19 19.77
N ASP A 611 -11.78 -4.44 19.91
CA ASP A 611 -12.01 -5.48 18.90
C ASP A 611 -13.25 -6.32 19.24
N PHE A 612 -14.19 -6.43 18.32
CA PHE A 612 -15.46 -7.16 18.48
C PHE A 612 -15.39 -8.55 17.82
N LYS A 613 -16.21 -9.49 18.30
CA LYS A 613 -16.18 -10.91 17.92
C LYS A 613 -16.48 -11.23 16.44
N LYS A 614 -16.85 -10.24 15.62
CA LYS A 614 -17.15 -10.38 14.17
C LYS A 614 -16.15 -9.62 13.27
N GLY A 615 -14.93 -9.38 13.75
CA GLY A 615 -13.87 -8.72 12.96
C GLY A 615 -14.02 -7.19 12.83
N ALA A 616 -15.05 -6.59 13.45
CA ALA A 616 -15.17 -5.15 13.59
C ALA A 616 -14.21 -4.65 14.68
N SER A 617 -13.53 -3.53 14.42
CA SER A 617 -12.68 -2.84 15.40
C SER A 617 -13.13 -1.39 15.50
N PHE A 618 -13.33 -0.90 16.72
CA PHE A 618 -13.56 0.52 16.98
C PHE A 618 -12.26 1.14 17.51
N THR A 619 -11.80 2.22 16.88
CA THR A 619 -10.64 2.96 17.35
C THR A 619 -11.02 4.42 17.55
N MET A 620 -10.83 4.92 18.78
CA MET A 620 -10.87 6.34 19.10
C MET A 620 -9.45 6.82 19.35
N GLN A 621 -9.04 7.90 18.67
CA GLN A 621 -7.67 8.40 18.72
C GLN A 621 -7.67 9.93 18.77
N PHE A 622 -6.95 10.47 19.72
CA PHE A 622 -6.67 11.90 19.86
C PHE A 622 -5.23 12.15 19.43
N THR A 623 -4.99 13.21 18.64
CA THR A 623 -3.65 13.58 18.20
C THR A 623 -3.44 15.08 18.36
N VAL A 624 -2.34 15.46 19.01
CA VAL A 624 -1.88 16.85 19.11
C VAL A 624 -0.62 17.02 18.28
N LEU A 625 -0.61 18.04 17.43
CA LEU A 625 0.55 18.44 16.62
C LEU A 625 1.11 19.76 17.19
N GLU A 626 2.16 19.67 17.98
CA GLU A 626 2.86 20.84 18.51
C GLU A 626 3.84 21.37 17.48
N LYS A 627 3.52 22.52 16.87
CA LYS A 627 4.37 23.17 15.86
C LYS A 627 5.30 24.17 16.56
N LYS A 628 6.59 23.84 16.68
CA LYS A 628 7.59 24.83 17.12
C LYS A 628 7.94 25.74 15.94
N ARG A 629 7.32 26.92 15.89
CA ARG A 629 7.54 27.91 14.81
C ARG A 629 9.00 28.37 14.79
N ARG A 630 9.77 27.84 13.83
CA ARG A 630 11.00 28.46 13.31
C ARG A 630 10.87 28.83 11.82
N ARG A 631 9.65 28.82 11.26
CA ARG A 631 9.39 29.25 9.89
C ARG A 631 9.30 30.77 9.85
N VAL A 632 10.46 31.43 9.90
CA VAL A 632 10.57 32.86 9.65
C VAL A 632 10.82 33.02 8.16
N SER A 633 9.79 33.42 7.41
CA SER A 633 9.96 34.01 6.09
C SER A 633 10.10 35.52 6.32
N LYS A 634 11.15 36.13 5.77
CA LYS A 634 11.12 37.59 5.58
C LYS A 634 10.19 37.83 4.41
N LYS A 635 8.89 38.08 4.67
CA LYS A 635 8.05 38.72 3.66
C LYS A 635 8.64 40.11 3.41
N LYS A 636 9.23 40.32 2.24
CA LYS A 636 9.48 41.65 1.70
C LYS A 636 8.24 42.09 0.94
#